data_AF-A0A7X8M6H6-F1
#
_entry.id   AF-A0A7X8M6H6-F1
#
_cell.length_a   1.000
_cell.length_b   1.000
_cell.length_c   1.000
_cell.angle_alpha   90.00
_cell.angle_beta   90.00
_cell.angle_gamma   90.00
#
_symmetry.space_group_name_H-M   'P 1'
#
loop_
_entity.id
_entity.type
_entity.pdbx_description
1 polymer ?
#
loop_
_entity_poly.entity_id
_entity_poly.type
_entity_poly.pdbx_seq_one_letter_code
_entity_poly.pdbx_strand_id
1 'polypeptide(L)'
;AKEMALYKHIRLTGLMTVAAFLPDPQEVRPCFRLLRTLRDELQRQGVPLVHLSMGMSNDFEQAIEEGATLVRLGRALFGERT
;
A
#
# COMPACT_ATOMS: atom_id res chain seq x y z
N ALA A 1 9.42 9.61 8.61
CA ALA A 1 10.02 9.15 7.34
C ALA A 1 11.48 9.60 7.19
N LYS A 2 11.78 10.91 7.14
CA LYS A 2 13.15 11.43 6.95
C LYS A 2 14.13 10.99 8.05
N GLU A 3 13.72 11.08 9.31
CA GLU A 3 14.56 10.63 10.43
C GLU A 3 14.82 9.11 10.38
N MET A 4 13.77 8.32 10.14
CA MET A 4 13.89 6.86 10.01
C MET A 4 14.79 6.44 8.84
N ALA A 5 14.90 7.26 7.78
CA ALA A 5 15.80 7.00 6.67
C ALA A 5 17.29 7.05 7.07
N LEU A 6 17.61 7.58 8.25
CA LEU A 6 18.97 7.62 8.81
C LEU A 6 19.31 6.37 9.66
N TYR A 7 18.35 5.49 9.92
CA TYR A 7 18.58 4.30 10.74
C TYR A 7 19.47 3.30 10.02
N LYS A 8 20.64 3.00 10.61
CA LYS A 8 21.69 2.19 9.97
C LYS A 8 21.30 0.72 9.73
N HIS A 9 20.36 0.20 10.51
CA HIS A 9 19.96 -1.22 10.48
C HIS A 9 18.54 -1.43 9.95
N ILE A 10 17.87 -0.36 9.48
CA ILE A 10 16.52 -0.44 8.92
C ILE A 10 16.55 0.18 7.54
N ARG A 11 15.98 -0.52 6.56
CA ARG A 11 15.79 0.00 5.22
C ARG A 11 14.35 0.40 5.04
N LEU A 12 14.10 1.69 4.88
CA LEU A 12 12.77 2.17 4.54
C LEU A 12 12.53 1.93 3.04
N THR A 13 11.62 1.01 2.70
CA THR A 13 11.42 0.55 1.31
C THR A 13 10.08 0.94 0.71
N GLY A 14 9.13 1.45 1.49
CA GLY A 14 7.81 1.78 0.99
C GLY A 14 6.83 2.25 2.05
N LEU A 15 5.58 2.43 1.63
CA LEU A 15 4.44 2.72 2.51
C LEU A 15 3.45 1.55 2.50
N MET A 16 2.62 1.48 3.53
CA MET A 16 1.58 0.47 3.67
C MET A 16 0.29 1.13 4.15
N THR A 17 -0.85 0.69 3.62
CA THR A 17 -2.18 1.02 4.16
C THR A 17 -3.12 -0.16 4.14
N VAL A 18 -4.14 -0.09 4.98
CA VAL A 18 -5.33 -0.96 4.99
C VAL A 18 -6.52 -0.05 4.76
N ALA A 19 -7.22 -0.24 3.65
CA ALA A 19 -8.43 0.53 3.38
C ALA A 19 -9.58 0.08 4.28
N ALA A 20 -10.59 0.95 4.42
CA ALA A 20 -11.83 0.58 5.10
C ALA A 20 -12.50 -0.58 4.36
N PHE A 21 -13.14 -1.47 5.13
CA PHE A 21 -13.97 -2.52 4.54
C PHE A 21 -15.30 -1.91 4.09
N LEU A 22 -15.44 -1.72 2.77
CA LEU A 22 -16.61 -1.11 2.16
C LEU A 22 -17.32 -2.11 1.24
N PRO A 23 -18.65 -2.03 1.09
CA PRO A 23 -19.39 -2.91 0.19
C PRO A 23 -18.98 -2.75 -1.29
N ASP A 24 -18.69 -1.51 -1.71
CA ASP A 24 -18.17 -1.21 -3.03
C ASP A 24 -16.63 -1.02 -2.97
N PRO A 25 -15.85 -1.91 -3.60
CA PRO A 25 -14.40 -1.76 -3.70
C PRO A 25 -13.95 -0.47 -4.39
N GLN A 26 -14.77 0.17 -5.22
CA GLN A 26 -14.39 1.44 -5.85
C GLN A 26 -14.21 2.56 -4.83
N GLU A 27 -14.93 2.51 -3.70
CA GLU A 27 -14.86 3.51 -2.65
C GLU A 27 -13.52 3.51 -1.91
N VAL A 28 -12.69 2.46 -2.05
CA VAL A 28 -11.35 2.43 -1.42
C VAL A 28 -10.28 3.17 -2.22
N ARG A 29 -10.52 3.47 -3.50
CA ARG A 29 -9.55 4.13 -4.39
C ARG A 29 -8.97 5.43 -3.84
N PRO A 30 -9.73 6.34 -3.19
CA PRO A 30 -9.17 7.55 -2.59
C PRO A 30 -8.08 7.25 -1.55
N CYS A 31 -8.21 6.17 -0.77
CA CYS A 31 -7.21 5.76 0.21
C CYS A 31 -5.89 5.35 -0.48
N PHE A 32 -5.98 4.51 -1.52
CA PHE A 32 -4.81 4.04 -2.27
C PHE A 32 -4.13 5.17 -3.05
N ARG A 33 -4.92 6.05 -3.66
CA ARG A 33 -4.41 7.24 -4.35
C ARG A 33 -3.66 8.15 -3.40
N LEU A 34 -4.20 8.40 -2.20
CA LEU A 34 -3.53 9.19 -1.18
C LEU A 34 -2.18 8.56 -0.79
N LEU A 35 -2.13 7.24 -0.59
CA LEU A 35 -0.88 6.55 -0.27
C LEU A 35 0.18 6.71 -1.38
N ARG A 36 -0.23 6.59 -2.65
CA ARG A 36 0.65 6.84 -3.80
C ARG A 36 1.18 8.27 -3.78
N THR A 37 0.31 9.26 -3.64
CA THR A 37 0.71 10.68 -3.59
C THR A 37 1.71 10.94 -2.48
N LEU A 38 1.48 10.41 -1.27
CA LEU A 38 2.41 10.54 -0.14
C LEU A 38 3.78 9.89 -0.43
N ARG A 39 3.79 8.71 -1.07
CA ARG A 39 5.03 8.05 -1.50
C ARG A 39 5.80 8.92 -2.48
N ASP A 40 5.11 9.44 -3.51
CA ASP A 40 5.72 10.27 -4.56
C ASP A 40 6.26 11.59 -3.99
N GLU A 41 5.57 12.20 -3.03
CA GLU A 41 6.04 13.38 -2.29
C GLU A 41 7.30 13.11 -1.47
N LEU A 42 7.36 11.97 -0.78
CA LEU A 42 8.54 11.58 0.00
C LEU A 42 9.73 11.23 -0.90
N GLN A 43 9.48 10.60 -2.06
CA GLN A 43 10.51 10.37 -3.08
C GLN A 43 11.09 11.69 -3.61
N ARG A 44 10.24 12.68 -3.91
CA ARG A 44 10.69 14.03 -4.30
C ARG A 44 11.52 14.72 -3.23
N GLN A 45 11.34 14.36 -1.96
CA GLN A 45 12.11 14.86 -0.83
C GLN A 45 13.38 14.03 -0.54
N GLY A 46 13.75 13.09 -1.42
CA GLY A 46 14.98 12.29 -1.32
C GLY A 46 14.85 11.01 -0.50
N VAL A 47 13.64 10.59 -0.12
CA VAL A 47 13.42 9.33 0.61
C VAL A 47 13.21 8.19 -0.40
N PRO A 48 14.05 7.14 -0.44
CA PRO A 48 14.02 6.11 -1.48
C PRO A 48 12.92 5.05 -1.26
N LEU A 49 11.65 5.46 -1.38
CA LEU A 49 10.49 4.57 -1.25
C LEU A 49 10.12 3.93 -2.58
N VAL A 50 10.21 2.60 -2.68
CA VAL A 50 9.91 1.84 -3.90
C VAL A 50 8.51 1.24 -3.86
N HIS A 51 8.07 0.80 -2.68
CA HIS A 51 6.89 -0.04 -2.56
C HIS A 51 5.65 0.69 -2.06
N LEU A 52 4.51 0.26 -2.60
CA LEU A 52 3.17 0.54 -2.09
C LEU A 52 2.52 -0.79 -1.73
N SER A 53 2.50 -1.10 -0.44
CA SER A 53 1.81 -2.26 0.12
C SER A 53 0.37 -1.88 0.42
N MET A 54 -0.54 -2.21 -0.49
CA MET A 54 -1.97 -1.90 -0.37
C MET A 54 -2.78 -2.88 -1.23
N GLY A 55 -4.03 -3.13 -0.84
CA GLY A 55 -4.86 -4.17 -1.44
C GLY A 55 -4.78 -5.51 -0.69
N MET A 56 -5.96 -6.06 -0.44
CA MET A 56 -6.25 -7.35 0.16
C MET A 56 -7.24 -8.10 -0.73
N SER A 57 -7.67 -9.29 -0.32
CA SER A 57 -8.52 -10.18 -1.14
C SER A 57 -9.78 -9.54 -1.74
N ASN A 58 -10.30 -8.44 -1.17
CA ASN A 58 -11.55 -7.81 -1.61
C ASN A 58 -11.35 -6.54 -2.46
N ASP A 59 -10.14 -6.00 -2.52
CA ASP A 59 -9.87 -4.67 -3.10
C ASP A 59 -8.51 -4.57 -3.81
N PHE A 60 -7.85 -5.72 -4.07
CA PHE A 60 -6.51 -5.74 -4.67
C PHE A 60 -6.50 -5.25 -6.12
N GLU A 61 -7.59 -5.39 -6.88
CA GLU A 61 -7.67 -4.88 -8.24
C GLU A 61 -7.59 -3.35 -8.25
N GLN A 62 -8.38 -2.68 -7.41
CA GLN A 62 -8.36 -1.22 -7.27
C GLN A 62 -7.02 -0.74 -6.72
N ALA A 63 -6.39 -1.53 -5.83
CA ALA A 63 -5.04 -1.25 -5.36
C ALA A 63 -4.00 -1.28 -6.49
N ILE A 64 -4.06 -2.30 -7.37
CA ILE A 64 -3.18 -2.41 -8.54
C ILE A 64 -3.38 -1.22 -9.49
N GLU A 65 -4.64 -0.87 -9.78
CA GLU A 65 -4.99 0.27 -10.64
C GLU A 65 -4.47 1.60 -10.08
N GLU A 66 -4.40 1.75 -8.75
CA GLU A 66 -3.84 2.93 -8.10
C GLU A 66 -2.33 2.84 -7.83
N GLY A 67 -1.65 1.77 -8.24
CA GLY A 67 -0.19 1.64 -8.26
C GLY A 67 0.42 0.76 -7.16
N ALA A 68 -0.33 -0.17 -6.58
CA ALA A 68 0.21 -1.14 -5.63
C ALA A 68 1.35 -1.96 -6.25
N THR A 69 2.44 -2.11 -5.49
CA THR A 69 3.55 -3.00 -5.87
C THR A 69 3.55 -4.29 -5.05
N LEU A 70 2.77 -4.33 -3.97
CA LEU A 70 2.62 -5.46 -3.05
C LEU A 70 1.15 -5.55 -2.66
N VAL A 71 0.49 -6.64 -3.04
CA VAL A 71 -0.86 -6.99 -2.60
C VAL A 71 -0.80 -8.13 -1.57
N ARG A 72 -1.77 -8.19 -0.67
CA ARG A 72 -1.78 -9.14 0.46
C ARG A 72 -3.00 -10.06 0.39
N LEU A 73 -2.86 -11.17 -0.33
CA LEU A 73 -3.95 -12.08 -0.61
C LEU A 73 -3.99 -13.24 0.38
N GLY A 74 -5.11 -13.38 1.07
CA GLY A 74 -5.37 -14.45 2.04
C GLY A 74 -6.49 -15.34 1.53
N ARG A 75 -7.75 -14.95 1.82
CA ARG A 75 -8.95 -15.67 1.36
C ARG A 75 -8.99 -15.93 -0.14
N ALA A 76 -8.52 -14.99 -0.96
CA ALA A 76 -8.47 -15.17 -2.41
C ALA A 76 -7.56 -16.34 -2.85
N LEU A 77 -6.56 -16.72 -2.05
CA LEU A 77 -5.65 -17.82 -2.35
C LEU A 77 -5.99 -19.09 -1.57
N PHE A 78 -6.39 -18.96 -0.31
CA PHE A 78 -6.53 -20.08 0.64
C PHE A 78 -7.97 -20.41 1.01
N GLY A 79 -8.96 -19.63 0.55
CA GLY A 79 -10.35 -19.78 0.95
C GLY A 79 -10.65 -19.29 2.37
N GLU A 80 -11.84 -19.62 2.86
CA GLU A 80 -12.24 -19.36 4.25
C GLU A 80 -11.49 -20.26 5.23
N ARG A 81 -11.41 -19.82 6.49
CA ARG A 81 -10.83 -20.64 7.56
C ARG A 81 -11.84 -21.73 7.95
N THR A 82 -11.48 -22.98 7.70
CA THR A 82 -12.19 -24.18 8.22
C THR A 82 -11.65 -24.60 9.58
#